data_AF-A0A803MR20-F1
#
_entry.id   AF-A0A803MR20-F1
#
_cell.length_a   1.000
_cell.length_b   1.000
_cell.length_c   1.000
_cell.angle_alpha   90.00
_cell.angle_beta   90.00
_cell.angle_gamma   90.00
#
_symmetry.space_group_name_H-M   'P 1'
#
loop_
_entity.id
_entity.type
_entity.pdbx_description
1 polymer ?
#
loop_
_entity_poly.entity_id
_entity_poly.type
_entity_poly.pdbx_seq_one_letter_code
_entity_poly.pdbx_strand_id
1 'polypeptide(L)'
;MEGGMISVDRWARGSQAYFLTHLHSDHTRGLSSTWSHGPLFCSRTTAKLFPLKFPDFNFALLRVVEIGSWHHLSLSSPSSGSPAPIQFMPIDAFHCPVKF
;
A
#
# COMPACT_ATOMS: atom_id res chain seq x y z
N MET A 1 -0.47 -19.85 5.96
CA MET A 1 -0.77 -18.48 5.49
C MET A 1 -0.78 -18.52 3.97
N GLU A 2 -1.89 -18.19 3.34
CA GLU A 2 -1.94 -18.06 1.89
C GLU A 2 -1.05 -16.88 1.47
N GLY A 3 0.07 -17.19 0.82
CA GLY A 3 1.01 -16.19 0.34
C GLY A 3 0.42 -15.37 -0.80
N GLY A 4 0.87 -14.12 -0.94
CA GLY A 4 0.64 -13.31 -2.14
C GLY A 4 -0.55 -12.35 -2.10
N MET A 5 -1.39 -12.35 -1.07
CA MET A 5 -2.53 -11.41 -1.00
C MET A 5 -2.11 -9.94 -0.78
N ILE A 6 -0.97 -9.72 -0.14
CA ILE A 6 -0.44 -8.39 0.22
C ILE A 6 0.98 -8.26 -0.31
N SER A 7 1.29 -7.09 -0.88
CA SER A 7 2.64 -6.68 -1.25
C SER A 7 3.04 -5.40 -0.52
N VAL A 8 4.29 -5.32 -0.07
CA VAL A 8 4.87 -4.14 0.59
C VAL A 8 6.09 -3.72 -0.22
N ASP A 9 6.10 -2.48 -0.72
CA ASP A 9 7.15 -1.89 -1.55
C ASP A 9 7.58 -2.75 -2.76
N ARG A 10 6.66 -3.61 -3.22
CA ARG A 10 6.83 -4.50 -4.37
C ARG A 10 5.66 -4.31 -5.32
N TRP A 11 5.98 -4.10 -6.58
CA TRP A 11 5.04 -3.60 -7.59
C TRP A 11 4.75 -4.63 -8.68
N ALA A 12 4.81 -5.92 -8.33
CA ALA A 12 4.42 -7.00 -9.22
C ALA A 12 2.90 -7.27 -9.11
N ARG A 13 2.29 -7.72 -10.20
CA ARG A 13 0.90 -8.22 -10.17
C ARG A 13 0.78 -9.46 -9.26
N GLY A 14 -0.40 -9.65 -8.66
CA GLY A 14 -0.76 -10.87 -7.93
C GLY A 14 -1.26 -10.63 -6.52
N SER A 15 -1.05 -9.43 -5.96
CA SER A 15 -1.63 -9.03 -4.68
C SER A 15 -2.92 -8.25 -4.86
N GLN A 16 -3.75 -8.26 -3.81
CA GLN A 16 -5.02 -7.55 -3.72
C GLN A 16 -4.89 -6.22 -2.99
N ALA A 17 -3.85 -6.08 -2.15
CA ALA A 17 -3.53 -4.84 -1.46
C ALA A 17 -2.02 -4.59 -1.48
N TYR A 18 -1.65 -3.33 -1.67
CA TYR A 18 -0.26 -2.89 -1.81
C TYR A 18 0.02 -1.82 -0.79
N PHE A 19 1.17 -1.87 -0.13
CA PHE A 19 1.57 -0.91 0.89
C PHE A 19 2.85 -0.22 0.45
N LEU A 20 2.84 1.10 0.44
CA LEU A 20 4.04 1.92 0.27
C LEU A 20 4.46 2.43 1.64
N THR A 21 5.57 1.90 2.18
CA THR A 21 6.05 2.32 3.50
C THR A 21 6.51 3.77 3.48
N HIS A 22 7.24 4.17 2.42
CA HIS A 22 7.72 5.54 2.21
C HIS A 22 8.23 5.81 0.79
N LEU A 23 8.37 7.10 0.45
CA LEU A 23 8.59 7.57 -0.91
C LEU A 23 10.05 7.57 -1.41
N HIS A 24 10.93 6.73 -0.85
CA HIS A 24 12.29 6.58 -1.38
C HIS A 24 12.30 5.81 -2.72
N SER A 25 13.33 6.05 -3.55
CA SER A 25 13.37 5.53 -4.93
C SER A 25 13.43 4.00 -5.00
N ASP A 26 14.21 3.38 -4.13
CA ASP A 26 14.38 1.94 -3.96
C ASP A 26 13.08 1.23 -3.56
N HIS A 27 12.24 1.88 -2.76
CA HIS A 27 10.92 1.36 -2.38
C HIS A 27 9.84 1.56 -3.45
N THR A 28 10.07 2.45 -4.44
CA THR A 28 9.13 2.71 -5.54
C THR A 28 9.56 2.10 -6.89
N ARG A 29 10.61 1.26 -6.91
CA ARG A 29 11.15 0.68 -8.15
C ARG A 29 10.15 -0.28 -8.80
N GLY A 30 9.51 0.17 -9.88
CA GLY A 30 8.49 -0.58 -10.61
C GLY A 30 7.06 -0.06 -10.41
N LEU A 31 6.86 0.91 -9.50
CA LEU A 31 5.62 1.67 -9.41
C LEU A 31 5.58 2.71 -10.52
N SER A 32 4.46 2.81 -11.24
CA SER A 32 4.27 3.76 -12.35
C SER A 32 2.95 4.53 -12.21
N SER A 33 2.80 5.61 -12.97
CA SER A 33 1.53 6.36 -13.08
C SER A 33 0.39 5.51 -13.65
N THR A 34 0.71 4.51 -14.48
CA THR A 34 -0.25 3.57 -15.08
C THR A 34 -0.65 2.42 -14.15
N TRP A 35 -0.35 2.53 -12.86
CA TRP A 35 -0.65 1.51 -11.87
C TRP A 35 -2.15 1.16 -11.84
N SER A 36 -2.45 -0.13 -11.93
CA SER A 36 -3.82 -0.65 -11.95
C SER A 36 -3.97 -2.00 -11.25
N HIS A 37 -2.94 -2.46 -10.53
CA HIS A 37 -2.95 -3.80 -9.92
C HIS A 37 -3.76 -3.88 -8.63
N GLY A 38 -4.07 -2.75 -7.99
CA GLY A 38 -4.90 -2.71 -6.80
C GLY A 38 -4.72 -1.44 -5.97
N PRO A 39 -5.46 -1.32 -4.86
CA PRO A 39 -5.34 -0.20 -3.92
C PRO A 39 -3.94 -0.15 -3.29
N LEU A 40 -3.41 1.07 -3.19
CA LEU A 40 -2.13 1.38 -2.58
C LEU A 40 -2.35 2.14 -1.27
N PHE A 41 -1.98 1.52 -0.15
CA PHE A 41 -2.10 2.05 1.19
C PHE A 41 -0.81 2.78 1.58
N CYS A 42 -0.95 4.01 2.08
CA CYS A 42 0.19 4.80 2.56
C CYS A 42 -0.18 5.76 3.71
N SER A 43 0.81 6.32 4.41
CA SER A 43 0.57 7.34 5.44
C SER A 43 0.07 8.64 4.83
N ARG A 44 -0.55 9.48 5.66
CA ARG A 44 -0.97 10.82 5.26
C ARG A 44 0.18 11.64 4.67
N THR A 45 1.39 11.56 5.24
CA THR A 45 2.54 12.31 4.72
C THR A 45 2.97 11.79 3.35
N THR A 46 3.05 10.47 3.17
CA THR A 46 3.36 9.88 1.86
C THR A 46 2.33 10.29 0.82
N ALA A 47 1.04 10.21 1.14
CA ALA A 47 -0.03 10.62 0.23
C ALA A 47 0.07 12.09 -0.21
N LYS A 48 0.51 12.99 0.69
CA LYS A 48 0.73 14.41 0.35
C LYS A 48 1.90 14.64 -0.61
N LEU A 49 2.98 13.86 -0.48
CA LEU A 49 4.16 14.00 -1.35
C LEU A 49 4.07 13.15 -2.63
N PHE A 50 3.19 12.15 -2.66
CA PHE A 50 3.04 11.23 -3.77
C PHE A 50 2.82 11.91 -5.15
N PRO A 51 1.96 12.95 -5.29
CA PRO A 51 1.76 13.63 -6.57
C PRO A 51 3.02 14.33 -7.11
N LEU A 52 3.97 14.70 -6.25
CA LEU A 52 5.22 15.32 -6.68
C LEU A 52 6.11 14.33 -7.44
N LYS A 53 5.98 13.02 -7.15
CA LYS A 53 6.74 11.95 -7.79
C LYS A 53 5.96 11.25 -8.89
N PHE A 54 4.64 11.15 -8.73
CA PHE A 54 3.72 10.48 -9.66
C PHE A 54 2.51 11.38 -9.95
N PRO A 55 2.68 12.45 -10.74
CA PRO A 55 1.62 13.43 -11.00
C PRO A 55 0.41 12.83 -11.71
N ASP A 56 0.64 11.87 -12.59
CA ASP A 56 -0.42 11.23 -13.41
C ASP A 56 -0.98 9.94 -12.79
N PHE A 57 -0.71 9.68 -11.51
CA PHE A 57 -1.23 8.48 -10.86
C PHE A 57 -2.74 8.56 -10.67
N ASN A 58 -3.43 7.43 -10.81
CA ASN A 58 -4.84 7.33 -10.47
C ASN A 58 -5.04 7.36 -8.95
N PHE A 59 -5.23 8.55 -8.38
CA PHE A 59 -5.43 8.75 -6.93
C PHE A 59 -6.67 8.05 -6.37
N ALA A 60 -7.61 7.58 -7.21
CA ALA A 60 -8.72 6.73 -6.76
C ALA A 60 -8.25 5.35 -6.24
N LEU A 61 -7.00 4.96 -6.52
CA LEU A 61 -6.36 3.75 -5.96
C LEU A 61 -5.59 4.03 -4.66
N LEU A 62 -5.33 5.30 -4.32
CA LEU A 62 -4.58 5.66 -3.13
C LEU A 62 -5.48 5.57 -1.88
N ARG A 63 -4.99 4.96 -0.80
CA ARG A 63 -5.69 4.81 0.47
C ARG A 63 -4.78 5.35 1.58
N VAL A 64 -5.27 6.33 2.32
CA VAL A 64 -4.54 6.89 3.46
C VAL A 64 -4.85 6.08 4.70
N VAL A 65 -3.82 5.67 5.42
CA VAL A 65 -3.94 4.96 6.70
C VAL A 65 -3.36 5.80 7.84
N GLU A 66 -4.00 5.73 9.00
CA GLU A 66 -3.60 6.43 10.22
C GLU A 66 -2.56 5.60 10.99
N ILE A 67 -1.52 6.28 11.47
CA ILE A 67 -0.43 5.69 12.26
C ILE A 67 -0.89 5.47 13.69
N GLY A 68 -0.60 4.29 14.24
CA GLY A 68 -0.98 3.90 15.60
C GLY A 68 -2.44 3.47 15.76
N SER A 69 -3.18 3.28 14.66
CA SER A 69 -4.57 2.82 14.68
C SER A 69 -4.73 1.49 13.95
N TRP A 70 -5.58 0.61 14.48
CA TRP A 70 -5.95 -0.62 13.80
C TRP A 70 -6.85 -0.33 12.59
N HIS A 71 -6.49 -0.90 11.44
CA HIS A 71 -7.26 -0.88 10.21
C HIS A 71 -7.71 -2.30 9.85
N HIS A 72 -8.89 -2.38 9.24
CA HIS A 72 -9.48 -3.64 8.80
C HIS A 72 -9.56 -3.69 7.28
N LEU A 73 -9.23 -4.85 6.71
CA LEU A 73 -9.28 -5.10 5.27
C LEU A 73 -9.84 -6.49 5.03
N SER A 74 -10.86 -6.60 4.19
CA SER A 74 -11.38 -7.89 3.73
C SER A 74 -10.77 -8.22 2.38
N LEU A 75 -9.92 -9.25 2.34
CA LEU A 75 -9.33 -9.77 1.11
C LEU A 75 -10.06 -11.05 0.68
N SER A 76 -9.86 -11.51 -0.54
CA SER A 76 -10.36 -12.81 -1.00
C SER A 76 -9.29 -13.88 -0.82
N SER A 77 -9.60 -14.95 -0.11
CA SER A 77 -8.74 -16.13 0.02
C SER A 77 -8.43 -16.72 -1.37
N PRO A 78 -7.14 -16.88 -1.77
CA PRO A 78 -6.80 -17.47 -3.06
C PRO A 78 -7.34 -18.89 -3.28
N SER A 79 -7.39 -19.73 -2.25
CA SER A 79 -7.86 -21.13 -2.36
C SER A 79 -9.37 -21.27 -2.35
N SER A 80 -10.08 -20.43 -1.60
CA SER A 80 -11.52 -20.59 -1.37
C SER A 80 -12.39 -19.48 -1.96
N GLY A 81 -11.79 -18.36 -2.38
CA GLY A 81 -12.51 -17.15 -2.79
C GLY A 81 -13.26 -16.45 -1.65
N SER A 82 -13.30 -17.04 -0.45
CA SER A 82 -14.04 -16.51 0.69
C SER A 82 -13.38 -15.25 1.27
N PRO A 83 -14.15 -14.37 1.93
CA PRO A 83 -13.58 -13.22 2.62
C PRO A 83 -12.60 -13.64 3.72
N ALA A 84 -11.36 -13.19 3.61
CA ALA A 84 -10.29 -13.32 4.59
C ALA A 84 -10.06 -11.95 5.25
N PRO A 85 -10.57 -11.73 6.48
CA PRO A 85 -10.35 -10.48 7.20
C PRO A 85 -8.89 -10.39 7.65
N ILE A 86 -8.28 -9.24 7.38
CA ILE A 86 -6.94 -8.87 7.81
C ILE A 86 -7.05 -7.61 8.67
N GLN A 87 -6.26 -7.57 9.74
CA GLN A 87 -6.04 -6.37 10.53
C GLN A 87 -4.57 -5.96 10.40
N PHE A 88 -4.32 -4.66 10.30
CA PHE A 88 -2.98 -4.12 10.30
C PHE A 88 -2.95 -2.80 11.06
N MET A 89 -1.78 -2.47 11.61
CA MET A 89 -1.55 -1.20 12.28
C MET A 89 -0.24 -0.60 11.73
N PRO A 90 -0.32 0.50 10.98
CA PRO A 90 0.83 1.33 10.64
C PRO A 90 1.54 1.81 11.91
N ILE A 91 2.87 1.72 11.96
CA ILE A 91 3.67 2.18 13.11
C ILE A 91 4.73 3.16 12.64
N ASP A 92 5.05 4.19 13.43
CA ASP A 92 6.12 5.12 13.04
C ASP A 92 7.47 4.39 12.98
N ALA A 93 8.14 4.44 11.82
CA ALA A 93 9.42 3.80 11.60
C ALA A 93 10.63 4.67 12.00
N PHE A 94 10.41 5.92 12.43
CA PHE A 94 11.45 6.84 12.93
C PHE A 94 12.68 7.01 12.02
N HIS A 95 12.49 6.98 10.69
CA HIS A 95 13.60 7.11 9.74
C HIS A 95 13.50 8.33 8.82
N CYS A 96 12.31 8.74 8.40
CA CYS A 96 12.09 10.00 7.68
C CYS A 96 10.62 10.44 7.81
N PRO A 97 10.27 11.70 7.48
CA PRO A 97 8.91 12.24 7.73
C PRO A 97 7.76 11.51 7.01
N VAL A 98 8.07 10.69 6.00
CA VAL A 98 7.11 9.97 5.14
C VAL A 98 6.91 8.48 5.50
N LYS A 99 7.16 8.04 6.73
CA LYS A 99 7.16 6.59 7.06
C LYS A 99 5.98 6.08 7.88
N PHE A 100 5.64 4.81 7.66
CA PHE A 100 4.92 3.92 8.57
C PHE A 100 5.22 2.44 8.27
#